data_AF-A0A8H5MZ75-F1
#
_entry.id   AF-A0A8H5MZ75-F1
#
_cell.length_a   1.000
_cell.length_b   1.000
_cell.length_c   1.000
_cell.angle_alpha   90.00
_cell.angle_beta   90.00
_cell.angle_gamma   90.00
#
_symmetry.space_group_name_H-M   'P 1'
#
loop_
_entity.id
_entity.type
_entity.pdbx_description
1 polymer ?
#
loop_
_entity_poly.entity_id
_entity_poly.type
_entity_poly.pdbx_seq_one_letter_code
_entity_poly.pdbx_strand_id
1 'polypeptide(L)'
;MPSEQTFQRHEIQSARNAVGETILERHSTRAFCTGQEVPMSVIEDCFSIAQHAPSSTNIQPWKVTVASGEPLKRLSAALVTAFENKEELKIDAIPESYNHYRSELGHHVYGPNGYNIVRGDTEAMTKTLIDNFNFYNAPVVAVISIDKALNKGDVLSVGIYLQTLLLLLTEKGLGTQVSAAPTGYPDIIKRELGIDENLDILLLTSLKKLKMDNSCAIPHGKEVSSGQVNDDLPTAEALKIADGIEVLDGKGEKHTFKSIYSGAGLPRRVLVVFSCVSYTSFLAKNATPEKLQQINTEVVIIGHGDPRTVDMYRIDTGCEFPIYTDPSEELYKTLGMIRTWEEGPPNKYIPVSPFWNAWLSMKNAFWKLLEGYPVWNWGTTNQQGGEFLFVGEGDDKKVRWCHRMKNSRDHTDTDEILEVLGLNK
;
A
#
# COMPACT_ATOMS: atom_id res chain seq x y z
N MET A 1 -12.18 40.44 17.72
CA MET A 1 -12.56 39.74 16.47
C MET A 1 -11.28 39.12 15.92
N PRO A 2 -11.12 37.78 15.94
CA PRO A 2 -9.97 37.15 15.32
C PRO A 2 -10.12 37.20 13.79
N SER A 3 -9.07 37.66 13.12
CA SER A 3 -8.98 37.87 11.67
C SER A 3 -9.02 36.56 10.87
N GLU A 4 -9.68 36.60 9.71
CA GLU A 4 -9.93 35.53 8.71
C GLU A 4 -8.71 34.76 8.14
N GLN A 5 -7.52 34.82 8.72
CA GLN A 5 -6.30 34.19 8.18
C GLN A 5 -5.91 32.83 8.79
N THR A 6 -6.74 32.23 9.66
CA THR A 6 -6.41 30.95 10.32
C THR A 6 -6.98 29.71 9.61
N PHE A 7 -7.76 29.87 8.55
CA PHE A 7 -8.08 28.78 7.63
C PHE A 7 -6.92 28.61 6.63
N GLN A 8 -6.54 27.36 6.29
CA GLN A 8 -5.59 26.96 5.21
C GLN A 8 -4.12 26.59 5.53
N ARG A 9 -3.79 25.93 6.64
CA ARG A 9 -2.49 25.20 6.73
C ARG A 9 -2.58 23.71 7.10
N HIS A 10 -3.56 23.31 7.92
CA HIS A 10 -3.68 21.92 8.40
C HIS A 10 -4.32 20.97 7.37
N GLU A 11 -5.31 21.41 6.58
CA GLU A 11 -5.91 20.60 5.50
C GLU A 11 -4.92 20.34 4.34
N ILE A 12 -3.94 21.21 4.15
CA ILE A 12 -2.94 21.10 3.08
C ILE A 12 -1.91 19.98 3.38
N GLN A 13 -1.71 19.56 4.63
CA GLN A 13 -0.67 18.59 4.99
C GLN A 13 -1.12 17.12 4.89
N SER A 14 -2.36 16.81 5.27
CA SER A 14 -2.96 15.46 5.17
C SER A 14 -3.24 15.07 3.71
N ALA A 15 -3.70 16.02 2.88
CA ALA A 15 -3.90 15.79 1.45
C ALA A 15 -2.59 15.61 0.65
N ARG A 16 -1.44 16.07 1.17
CA ARG A 16 -0.15 16.07 0.44
C ARG A 16 0.56 14.71 0.40
N ASN A 17 0.19 13.75 1.23
CA ASN A 17 0.80 12.42 1.24
C ASN A 17 -0.06 11.36 0.52
N ALA A 18 -1.40 11.44 0.63
CA ALA A 18 -2.31 10.44 0.07
C ALA A 18 -2.19 10.30 -1.46
N VAL A 19 -2.21 11.42 -2.21
CA VAL A 19 -2.11 11.37 -3.68
C VAL A 19 -0.75 10.84 -4.14
N GLY A 20 0.33 11.18 -3.42
CA GLY A 20 1.68 10.71 -3.73
C GLY A 20 1.79 9.20 -3.58
N GLU A 21 1.24 8.63 -2.51
CA GLU A 21 1.19 7.18 -2.30
C GLU A 21 0.36 6.48 -3.36
N THR A 22 -0.83 6.99 -3.69
CA THR A 22 -1.68 6.43 -4.75
C THR A 22 -0.98 6.44 -6.11
N ILE A 23 -0.21 7.48 -6.44
CA ILE A 23 0.59 7.55 -7.67
C ILE A 23 1.63 6.43 -7.72
N LEU A 24 2.30 6.15 -6.59
CA LEU A 24 3.34 5.11 -6.49
C LEU A 24 2.74 3.70 -6.47
N GLU A 25 1.58 3.51 -5.85
CA GLU A 25 0.89 2.22 -5.77
C GLU A 25 0.30 1.79 -7.12
N ARG A 26 -0.20 2.76 -7.90
CA ARG A 26 -0.82 2.49 -9.20
C ARG A 26 0.19 1.81 -10.14
N HIS A 27 -0.15 0.60 -10.59
CA HIS A 27 0.62 -0.19 -11.54
C HIS A 27 -0.31 -0.91 -12.54
N SER A 28 0.24 -1.42 -13.65
CA SER A 28 -0.53 -2.18 -14.65
C SER A 28 -0.82 -3.60 -14.16
N THR A 29 -2.04 -3.83 -13.69
CA THR A 29 -2.49 -5.14 -13.20
C THR A 29 -2.83 -6.08 -14.36
N ARG A 30 -2.12 -7.21 -14.47
CA ARG A 30 -2.34 -8.21 -15.56
C ARG A 30 -2.91 -9.54 -15.08
N ALA A 31 -3.33 -9.61 -13.83
CA ALA A 31 -4.02 -10.76 -13.25
C ALA A 31 -5.04 -10.27 -12.23
N PHE A 32 -6.33 -10.50 -12.51
CA PHE A 32 -7.41 -10.00 -11.68
C PHE A 32 -8.12 -11.13 -10.90
N CYS A 33 -8.56 -10.83 -9.68
CA CYS A 33 -9.12 -11.80 -8.74
C CYS A 33 -10.48 -12.35 -9.21
N THR A 34 -10.71 -13.67 -9.28
CA THR A 34 -12.03 -14.23 -9.62
C THR A 34 -12.87 -14.42 -8.35
N GLY A 35 -13.93 -13.62 -8.16
CA GLY A 35 -14.93 -13.88 -7.10
C GLY A 35 -15.29 -12.73 -6.15
N GLN A 36 -14.62 -11.58 -6.21
CA GLN A 36 -15.05 -10.37 -5.49
C GLN A 36 -15.55 -9.32 -6.48
N GLU A 37 -16.86 -9.08 -6.47
CA GLU A 37 -17.48 -8.01 -7.24
C GLU A 37 -17.27 -6.67 -6.52
N VAL A 38 -16.94 -5.64 -7.29
CA VAL A 38 -16.92 -4.26 -6.79
C VAL A 38 -18.30 -3.67 -7.08
N PRO A 39 -18.97 -3.07 -6.08
CA PRO A 39 -20.24 -2.39 -6.34
C PRO A 39 -20.05 -1.33 -7.43
N MET A 40 -20.92 -1.34 -8.45
CA MET A 40 -20.84 -0.36 -9.54
C MET A 40 -20.88 1.08 -9.05
N SER A 41 -21.55 1.34 -7.92
CA SER A 41 -21.59 2.67 -7.29
C SER A 41 -20.20 3.21 -6.96
N VAL A 42 -19.24 2.35 -6.54
CA VAL A 42 -17.86 2.79 -6.26
C VAL A 42 -17.17 3.24 -7.54
N ILE A 43 -17.40 2.52 -8.63
CA ILE A 43 -16.82 2.82 -9.95
C ILE A 43 -17.47 4.11 -10.51
N GLU A 44 -18.78 4.25 -10.39
CA GLU A 44 -19.54 5.44 -10.76
C GLU A 44 -19.10 6.68 -9.98
N ASP A 45 -18.84 6.55 -8.68
CA ASP A 45 -18.29 7.62 -7.85
C ASP A 45 -16.92 8.08 -8.36
N CYS A 46 -16.04 7.13 -8.71
CA CYS A 46 -14.74 7.47 -9.32
C CYS A 46 -14.89 8.19 -10.66
N PHE A 47 -15.83 7.76 -11.52
CA PHE A 47 -16.13 8.45 -12.77
C PHE A 47 -16.66 9.86 -12.54
N SER A 48 -17.58 10.02 -11.59
CA SER A 48 -18.17 11.31 -11.22
C SER A 48 -17.09 12.30 -10.75
N ILE A 49 -16.20 11.87 -9.86
CA ILE A 49 -15.10 12.70 -9.36
C ILE A 49 -14.08 12.99 -10.48
N ALA A 50 -13.80 12.04 -11.36
CA ALA A 50 -12.88 12.24 -12.48
C ALA A 50 -13.33 13.34 -13.46
N GLN A 51 -14.63 13.66 -13.53
CA GLN A 51 -15.13 14.79 -14.32
C GLN A 51 -14.54 16.15 -13.91
N HIS A 52 -13.98 16.26 -12.70
CA HIS A 52 -13.29 17.46 -12.24
C HIS A 52 -11.87 17.63 -12.81
N ALA A 53 -11.40 16.69 -13.65
CA ALA A 53 -10.17 16.87 -14.39
C ALA A 53 -10.23 18.15 -15.26
N PRO A 54 -9.16 18.95 -15.33
CA PRO A 54 -9.15 20.14 -16.17
C PRO A 54 -9.08 19.76 -17.66
N SER A 55 -9.68 20.59 -18.52
CA SER A 55 -9.53 20.49 -19.97
C SER A 55 -9.39 21.87 -20.61
N SER A 56 -8.75 21.94 -21.78
CA SER A 56 -8.71 23.17 -22.57
C SER A 56 -10.11 23.69 -22.83
N THR A 57 -10.36 24.98 -22.59
CA THR A 57 -11.68 25.63 -22.73
C THR A 57 -12.84 24.92 -21.99
N ASN A 58 -12.54 24.03 -21.03
CA ASN A 58 -13.48 23.21 -20.28
C ASN A 58 -14.46 22.35 -21.12
N ILE A 59 -14.11 22.00 -22.37
CA ILE A 59 -14.98 21.21 -23.25
C ILE A 59 -15.15 19.74 -22.84
N GLN A 60 -14.33 19.25 -21.90
CA GLN A 60 -14.39 17.89 -21.33
C GLN A 60 -14.51 16.82 -22.43
N PRO A 61 -13.46 16.68 -23.27
CA PRO A 61 -13.57 15.97 -24.55
C PRO A 61 -13.65 14.44 -24.43
N TRP A 62 -13.44 13.89 -23.24
CA TRP A 62 -13.47 12.46 -22.99
C TRP A 62 -14.89 11.88 -23.13
N LYS A 63 -14.98 10.75 -23.83
CA LYS A 63 -16.17 9.90 -23.90
C LYS A 63 -15.81 8.54 -23.34
N VAL A 64 -16.56 8.10 -22.33
CA VAL A 64 -16.33 6.80 -21.68
C VAL A 64 -17.51 5.88 -21.93
N THR A 65 -17.23 4.71 -22.49
CA THR A 65 -18.20 3.61 -22.61
C THR A 65 -17.79 2.49 -21.68
N VAL A 66 -18.64 2.12 -20.72
CA VAL A 66 -18.35 1.06 -19.75
C VAL A 66 -19.07 -0.22 -20.14
N ALA A 67 -18.34 -1.32 -20.22
CA ALA A 67 -18.85 -2.64 -20.55
C ALA A 67 -18.61 -3.62 -19.40
N SER A 68 -19.65 -4.36 -19.02
CA SER A 68 -19.59 -5.45 -18.06
C SER A 68 -20.55 -6.57 -18.49
N GLY A 69 -20.44 -7.77 -17.91
CA GLY A 69 -21.33 -8.89 -18.21
C GLY A 69 -21.32 -9.31 -19.68
N GLU A 70 -22.49 -9.49 -20.28
CA GLU A 70 -22.64 -10.02 -21.65
C GLU A 70 -22.00 -9.16 -22.75
N PRO A 71 -22.18 -7.81 -22.79
CA PRO A 71 -21.45 -6.96 -23.72
C PRO A 71 -19.93 -7.17 -23.71
N LEU A 72 -19.34 -7.28 -22.52
CA LEU A 72 -17.90 -7.49 -22.38
C LEU A 72 -17.47 -8.87 -22.89
N LYS A 73 -18.25 -9.92 -22.61
CA LYS A 73 -17.97 -11.26 -23.14
C LYS A 73 -18.00 -11.31 -24.67
N ARG A 74 -18.99 -10.66 -25.30
CA ARG A 74 -19.06 -10.58 -26.77
C ARG A 74 -17.87 -9.83 -27.36
N LEU A 75 -17.51 -8.69 -26.76
CA LEU A 75 -16.34 -7.92 -27.18
C LEU A 75 -15.06 -8.76 -27.09
N SER A 76 -14.83 -9.40 -25.94
CA SER A 76 -13.69 -10.29 -25.70
C SER A 76 -13.58 -11.39 -26.76
N ALA A 77 -14.68 -12.10 -27.01
CA ALA A 77 -14.72 -13.17 -28.00
C ALA A 77 -14.40 -12.66 -29.42
N ALA A 78 -15.00 -11.53 -29.83
CA ALA A 78 -14.78 -10.96 -31.15
C ALA A 78 -13.32 -10.51 -31.35
N LEU A 79 -12.69 -9.90 -30.35
CA LEU A 79 -11.30 -9.48 -30.40
C LEU A 79 -10.34 -10.68 -30.47
N VAL A 80 -10.60 -11.73 -29.68
CA VAL A 80 -9.80 -12.97 -29.72
C VAL A 80 -9.91 -13.64 -31.10
N THR A 81 -11.13 -13.76 -31.64
CA THR A 81 -11.33 -14.33 -32.99
C THR A 81 -10.58 -13.55 -34.07
N ALA A 82 -10.64 -12.21 -34.04
CA ALA A 82 -9.91 -11.38 -35.00
C ALA A 82 -8.38 -11.58 -34.91
N PHE A 83 -7.85 -11.65 -33.68
CA PHE A 83 -6.44 -11.92 -33.44
C PHE A 83 -6.01 -13.32 -33.93
N GLU A 84 -6.79 -14.35 -33.63
CA GLU A 84 -6.53 -15.74 -34.08
C GLU A 84 -6.60 -15.88 -35.60
N ASN A 85 -7.52 -15.16 -36.25
CA ASN A 85 -7.62 -15.06 -37.70
C ASN A 85 -6.50 -14.23 -38.34
N LYS A 86 -5.62 -13.62 -37.54
CA LYS A 86 -4.53 -12.74 -37.97
C LYS A 86 -5.04 -11.54 -38.77
N GLU A 87 -6.21 -11.02 -38.40
CA GLU A 87 -6.70 -9.75 -38.93
C GLU A 87 -5.73 -8.63 -38.56
N GLU A 88 -5.58 -7.66 -39.47
CA GLU A 88 -4.62 -6.57 -39.33
C GLU A 88 -4.89 -5.73 -38.07
N LEU A 89 -3.85 -5.55 -37.24
CA LEU A 89 -3.88 -4.65 -36.09
C LEU A 89 -3.60 -3.22 -36.53
N LYS A 90 -4.58 -2.33 -36.39
CA LYS A 90 -4.48 -0.91 -36.70
C LYS A 90 -3.82 -0.13 -35.56
N ILE A 91 -2.54 -0.42 -35.28
CA ILE A 91 -1.76 0.25 -34.23
C ILE A 91 -0.48 0.84 -34.85
N ASP A 92 -0.22 2.11 -34.55
CA ASP A 92 1.00 2.78 -34.99
C ASP A 92 2.25 2.14 -34.38
N ALA A 93 3.27 1.91 -35.22
CA ALA A 93 4.55 1.42 -34.76
C ALA A 93 5.26 2.48 -33.90
N ILE A 94 5.86 2.04 -32.80
CA ILE A 94 6.79 2.88 -32.03
C ILE A 94 8.00 3.18 -32.93
N PRO A 95 8.47 4.44 -33.03
CA PRO A 95 9.64 4.76 -33.82
C PRO A 95 10.88 3.98 -33.36
N GLU A 96 11.75 3.60 -34.30
CA GLU A 96 12.90 2.73 -34.04
C GLU A 96 13.78 3.22 -32.88
N SER A 97 13.99 4.53 -32.76
CA SER A 97 14.77 5.15 -31.69
C SER A 97 14.24 4.86 -30.28
N TYR A 98 12.96 4.52 -30.12
CA TYR A 98 12.32 4.21 -28.84
C TYR A 98 12.08 2.70 -28.63
N ASN A 99 12.48 1.86 -29.58
CA ASN A 99 12.20 0.42 -29.52
C ASN A 99 12.90 -0.26 -28.31
N HIS A 100 14.01 0.31 -27.83
CA HIS A 100 14.71 -0.18 -26.64
C HIS A 100 13.81 -0.22 -25.39
N TYR A 101 12.96 0.79 -25.16
CA TYR A 101 12.00 0.79 -24.06
C TYR A 101 11.02 -0.39 -24.13
N ARG A 102 10.56 -0.71 -25.34
CA ARG A 102 9.68 -1.86 -25.57
C ARG A 102 10.40 -3.17 -25.29
N SER A 103 11.66 -3.30 -25.73
CA SER A 103 12.48 -4.50 -25.48
C SER A 103 12.79 -4.70 -23.99
N GLU A 104 13.17 -3.64 -23.28
CA GLU A 104 13.45 -3.68 -21.84
C GLU A 104 12.22 -4.06 -21.03
N LEU A 105 11.08 -3.40 -21.28
CA LEU A 105 9.82 -3.74 -20.62
C LEU A 105 9.39 -5.17 -20.96
N GLY A 106 9.52 -5.57 -22.22
CA GLY A 106 9.22 -6.93 -22.66
C GLY A 106 10.03 -7.99 -21.91
N HIS A 107 11.31 -7.73 -21.65
CA HIS A 107 12.15 -8.63 -20.86
C HIS A 107 11.65 -8.77 -19.42
N HIS A 108 11.25 -7.68 -18.77
CA HIS A 108 10.71 -7.71 -17.41
C HIS A 108 9.35 -8.41 -17.33
N VAL A 109 8.45 -8.11 -18.27
CA VAL A 109 7.08 -8.66 -18.26
C VAL A 109 7.08 -10.12 -18.69
N TYR A 110 7.74 -10.49 -19.78
CA TYR A 110 7.68 -11.84 -20.33
C TYR A 110 8.76 -12.78 -19.80
N GLY A 111 9.86 -12.24 -19.26
CA GLY A 111 10.96 -13.01 -18.71
C GLY A 111 10.70 -13.58 -17.31
N PRO A 112 11.75 -14.03 -16.61
CA PRO A 112 11.64 -14.76 -15.35
C PRO A 112 10.92 -14.01 -14.22
N ASN A 113 10.93 -12.68 -14.24
CA ASN A 113 10.31 -11.84 -13.22
C ASN A 113 8.80 -11.61 -13.45
N GLY A 114 8.25 -12.10 -14.57
CA GLY A 114 6.83 -11.97 -14.90
C GLY A 114 6.24 -13.32 -15.36
N TYR A 115 5.94 -13.45 -16.65
CA TYR A 115 5.32 -14.66 -17.20
C TYR A 115 6.28 -15.87 -17.28
N ASN A 116 7.59 -15.67 -17.09
CA ASN A 116 8.61 -16.71 -17.18
C ASN A 116 8.55 -17.51 -18.50
N ILE A 117 8.35 -16.81 -19.61
CA ILE A 117 8.26 -17.40 -20.94
C ILE A 117 9.67 -17.70 -21.43
N VAL A 118 9.92 -18.96 -21.77
CA VAL A 118 11.19 -19.40 -22.35
C VAL A 118 11.34 -18.79 -23.74
N ARG A 119 12.54 -18.27 -24.04
CA ARG A 119 12.83 -17.68 -25.35
C ARG A 119 12.57 -18.71 -26.46
N GLY A 120 11.73 -18.34 -27.43
CA GLY A 120 11.33 -19.21 -28.55
C GLY A 120 10.00 -19.94 -28.34
N ASP A 121 9.40 -19.86 -27.15
CA ASP A 121 8.07 -20.40 -26.87
C ASP A 121 6.97 -19.52 -27.47
N THR A 122 6.67 -19.78 -28.75
CA THR A 122 5.65 -19.03 -29.50
C THR A 122 4.23 -19.29 -29.01
N GLU A 123 3.96 -20.45 -28.43
CA GLU A 123 2.64 -20.82 -27.93
C GLU A 123 2.33 -20.06 -26.63
N ALA A 124 3.26 -20.08 -25.67
CA ALA A 124 3.12 -19.32 -24.43
C ALA A 124 3.03 -17.82 -24.68
N MET A 125 3.83 -17.29 -25.63
CA MET A 125 3.72 -15.89 -26.04
C MET A 125 2.35 -15.56 -26.64
N THR A 126 1.83 -16.43 -27.52
CA THR A 126 0.52 -16.24 -28.14
C THR A 126 -0.59 -16.21 -27.08
N LYS A 127 -0.52 -17.11 -26.09
CA LYS A 127 -1.47 -17.14 -24.97
C LYS A 127 -1.46 -15.83 -24.16
N THR A 128 -0.28 -15.30 -23.84
CA THR A 128 -0.16 -14.02 -23.12
C THR A 128 -0.65 -12.83 -23.95
N LEU A 129 -0.52 -12.89 -25.28
CA LEU A 129 -1.10 -11.89 -26.17
C LEU A 129 -2.64 -11.98 -26.17
N ILE A 130 -3.19 -13.19 -26.20
CA ILE A 130 -4.65 -13.43 -26.08
C ILE A 130 -5.21 -12.83 -24.78
N ASP A 131 -4.47 -12.88 -23.67
CA ASP A 131 -4.91 -12.29 -22.40
C ASP A 131 -5.16 -10.77 -22.48
N ASN A 132 -4.49 -10.04 -23.40
CA ASN A 132 -4.79 -8.62 -23.62
C ASN A 132 -6.20 -8.43 -24.20
N PHE A 133 -6.61 -9.30 -25.13
CA PHE A 133 -7.93 -9.25 -25.76
C PHE A 133 -9.03 -9.81 -24.85
N ASN A 134 -8.66 -10.69 -23.92
CA ASN A 134 -9.52 -11.12 -22.82
C ASN A 134 -9.52 -10.16 -21.62
N PHE A 135 -8.87 -9.00 -21.74
CA PHE A 135 -8.82 -7.99 -20.68
C PHE A 135 -8.29 -8.53 -19.33
N TYR A 136 -7.43 -9.55 -19.38
CA TYR A 136 -6.95 -10.30 -18.21
C TYR A 136 -8.08 -10.82 -17.29
N ASN A 137 -9.27 -11.08 -17.87
CA ASN A 137 -10.48 -11.48 -17.15
C ASN A 137 -11.01 -10.44 -16.15
N ALA A 138 -10.80 -9.15 -16.45
CA ALA A 138 -11.50 -8.07 -15.75
C ALA A 138 -13.01 -8.13 -16.02
N PRO A 139 -13.87 -7.88 -15.02
CA PRO A 139 -15.33 -7.92 -15.13
C PRO A 139 -15.91 -6.62 -15.71
N VAL A 140 -15.11 -5.55 -15.72
CA VAL A 140 -15.49 -4.24 -16.21
C VAL A 140 -14.35 -3.70 -17.08
N VAL A 141 -14.72 -3.15 -18.23
CA VAL A 141 -13.81 -2.43 -19.12
C VAL A 141 -14.40 -1.06 -19.42
N ALA A 142 -13.57 -0.02 -19.31
CA ALA A 142 -13.90 1.33 -19.72
C ALA A 142 -13.14 1.67 -21.01
N VAL A 143 -13.89 1.95 -22.08
CA VAL A 143 -13.34 2.40 -23.36
C VAL A 143 -13.31 3.92 -23.36
N ILE A 144 -12.12 4.47 -23.52
CA ILE A 144 -11.87 5.92 -23.54
C ILE A 144 -11.74 6.37 -24.99
N SER A 145 -12.57 7.35 -25.35
CA SER A 145 -12.66 7.85 -26.72
C SER A 145 -12.78 9.38 -26.77
N ILE A 146 -12.56 9.94 -27.95
CA ILE A 146 -12.60 11.37 -28.23
C ILE A 146 -13.24 11.60 -29.61
N ASP A 147 -13.88 12.75 -29.83
CA ASP A 147 -14.36 13.13 -31.16
C ASP A 147 -13.19 13.36 -32.14
N LYS A 148 -13.28 12.77 -33.33
CA LYS A 148 -12.29 12.89 -34.42
C LYS A 148 -11.99 14.32 -34.86
N ALA A 149 -12.91 15.26 -34.62
CA ALA A 149 -12.72 16.66 -34.97
C ALA A 149 -11.74 17.38 -34.02
N LEU A 150 -11.42 16.77 -32.87
CA LEU A 150 -10.58 17.37 -31.84
C LEU A 150 -9.08 17.10 -32.08
N ASN A 151 -8.24 17.96 -31.51
CA ASN A 151 -6.81 17.99 -31.83
C ASN A 151 -5.94 17.39 -30.70
N LYS A 152 -4.61 17.37 -30.91
CA LYS A 152 -3.65 16.81 -29.95
C LYS A 152 -3.72 17.45 -28.56
N GLY A 153 -4.06 18.74 -28.46
CA GLY A 153 -4.26 19.42 -27.17
C GLY A 153 -5.49 18.91 -26.41
N ASP A 154 -6.53 18.49 -27.13
CA ASP A 154 -7.72 17.91 -26.52
C ASP A 154 -7.45 16.47 -26.07
N VAL A 155 -6.64 15.71 -26.81
CA VAL A 155 -6.16 14.38 -26.41
C VAL A 155 -5.39 14.45 -25.08
N LEU A 156 -4.58 15.50 -24.86
CA LEU A 156 -3.93 15.71 -23.56
C LEU A 156 -4.96 15.84 -22.42
N SER A 157 -6.07 16.54 -22.66
CA SER A 157 -7.15 16.67 -21.67
C SER A 157 -7.77 15.33 -21.33
N VAL A 158 -7.92 14.43 -22.31
CA VAL A 158 -8.36 13.05 -22.07
C VAL A 158 -7.33 12.26 -21.27
N GLY A 159 -6.04 12.46 -21.51
CA GLY A 159 -4.96 11.86 -20.72
C GLY A 159 -4.97 12.30 -19.25
N ILE A 160 -5.23 13.58 -18.99
CA ILE A 160 -5.38 14.11 -17.62
C ILE A 160 -6.57 13.46 -16.93
N TYR A 161 -7.74 13.42 -17.59
CA TYR A 161 -8.93 12.74 -17.09
C TYR A 161 -8.67 11.27 -16.78
N LEU A 162 -8.04 10.54 -17.70
CA LEU A 162 -7.73 9.14 -17.51
C LEU A 162 -6.82 8.94 -16.30
N GLN A 163 -5.75 9.71 -16.16
CA GLN A 163 -4.87 9.57 -15.00
C GLN A 163 -5.59 9.89 -13.68
N THR A 164 -6.43 10.93 -13.64
CA THR A 164 -7.27 11.24 -12.46
C THR A 164 -8.16 10.05 -12.10
N LEU A 165 -8.83 9.45 -13.08
CA LEU A 165 -9.66 8.27 -12.89
C LEU A 165 -8.85 7.07 -12.35
N LEU A 166 -7.68 6.79 -12.92
CA LEU A 166 -6.82 5.68 -12.46
C LEU A 166 -6.38 5.84 -11.00
N LEU A 167 -6.09 7.06 -10.57
CA LEU A 167 -5.71 7.34 -9.19
C LEU A 167 -6.91 7.14 -8.24
N LEU A 168 -8.09 7.67 -8.58
CA LEU A 168 -9.31 7.47 -7.78
C LEU A 168 -9.65 5.98 -7.64
N LEU A 169 -9.51 5.20 -8.72
CA LEU A 169 -9.73 3.76 -8.68
C LEU A 169 -8.67 3.05 -7.80
N THR A 170 -7.41 3.48 -7.87
CA THR A 170 -6.33 2.95 -7.02
C THR A 170 -6.59 3.24 -5.55
N GLU A 171 -7.01 4.47 -5.21
CA GLU A 171 -7.41 4.86 -3.84
C GLU A 171 -8.53 3.98 -3.29
N LYS A 172 -9.43 3.49 -4.15
CA LYS A 172 -10.48 2.52 -3.79
C LYS A 172 -10.03 1.05 -3.82
N GLY A 173 -8.73 0.79 -3.99
CA GLY A 173 -8.14 -0.56 -4.01
C GLY A 173 -8.42 -1.35 -5.30
N LEU A 174 -8.78 -0.68 -6.39
CA LEU A 174 -8.95 -1.33 -7.69
C LEU A 174 -7.65 -1.35 -8.48
N GLY A 175 -7.32 -2.53 -9.00
CA GLY A 175 -6.29 -2.70 -10.00
C GLY A 175 -6.80 -2.23 -11.34
N THR A 176 -5.93 -1.58 -12.11
CA THR A 176 -6.25 -1.07 -13.43
C THR A 176 -5.22 -1.52 -14.44
N GLN A 177 -5.65 -1.76 -15.68
CA GLN A 177 -4.72 -1.92 -16.78
C GLN A 177 -5.16 -1.16 -18.02
N VAL A 178 -4.33 -0.20 -18.40
CA VAL A 178 -4.40 0.60 -19.62
C VAL A 178 -3.81 -0.20 -20.78
N SER A 179 -4.67 -0.65 -21.69
CA SER A 179 -4.29 -1.48 -22.82
C SER A 179 -4.47 -0.77 -24.15
N ALA A 180 -3.41 -0.77 -24.96
CA ALA A 180 -3.41 -0.31 -26.34
C ALA A 180 -3.58 -1.47 -27.35
N ALA A 181 -3.35 -2.72 -26.96
CA ALA A 181 -3.46 -3.83 -27.92
C ALA A 181 -4.88 -4.00 -28.51
N PRO A 182 -5.97 -3.95 -27.70
CA PRO A 182 -7.33 -4.04 -28.24
C PRO A 182 -7.71 -2.87 -29.16
N THR A 183 -7.10 -1.69 -29.01
CA THR A 183 -7.42 -0.51 -29.85
C THR A 183 -7.03 -0.73 -31.31
N GLY A 184 -6.23 -1.76 -31.62
CA GLY A 184 -5.95 -2.20 -32.98
C GLY A 184 -7.15 -2.73 -33.75
N TYR A 185 -8.28 -2.99 -33.08
CA TYR A 185 -9.54 -3.40 -33.69
C TYR A 185 -10.68 -2.41 -33.37
N PRO A 186 -10.57 -1.14 -33.78
CA PRO A 186 -11.52 -0.09 -33.39
C PRO A 186 -12.94 -0.37 -33.89
N ASP A 187 -13.07 -0.94 -35.09
CA ASP A 187 -14.36 -1.26 -35.71
C ASP A 187 -15.12 -2.35 -34.92
N ILE A 188 -14.39 -3.32 -34.36
CA ILE A 188 -14.97 -4.34 -33.48
C ILE A 188 -15.45 -3.71 -32.19
N ILE A 189 -14.62 -2.88 -31.55
CA ILE A 189 -14.98 -2.20 -30.30
C ILE A 189 -16.24 -1.35 -30.49
N LYS A 190 -16.29 -0.56 -31.57
CA LYS A 190 -17.45 0.29 -31.87
C LYS A 190 -18.71 -0.51 -32.11
N ARG A 191 -18.64 -1.56 -32.93
CA ARG A 191 -19.79 -2.42 -33.24
C ARG A 191 -20.33 -3.12 -31.99
N GLU A 192 -19.47 -3.75 -31.20
CA GLU A 192 -19.92 -4.55 -30.05
C GLU A 192 -20.47 -3.70 -28.89
N LEU A 193 -20.00 -2.46 -28.77
CA LEU A 193 -20.40 -1.54 -27.70
C LEU A 193 -21.34 -0.40 -28.15
N GLY A 194 -21.65 -0.30 -29.45
CA GLY A 194 -22.51 0.75 -30.01
C GLY A 194 -21.89 2.15 -29.93
N ILE A 195 -20.57 2.27 -30.06
CA ILE A 195 -19.86 3.56 -30.02
C ILE A 195 -19.96 4.24 -31.39
N ASP A 196 -20.22 5.55 -31.39
CA ASP A 196 -20.36 6.37 -32.60
C ASP A 196 -19.09 6.31 -33.48
N GLU A 197 -19.29 6.24 -34.80
CA GLU A 197 -18.20 6.17 -35.77
C GLU A 197 -17.31 7.42 -35.79
N ASN A 198 -17.83 8.56 -35.34
CA ASN A 198 -17.10 9.82 -35.23
C ASN A 198 -16.15 9.87 -34.02
N LEU A 199 -16.17 8.85 -33.15
CA LEU A 199 -15.25 8.76 -32.03
C LEU A 199 -14.00 7.95 -32.41
N ASP A 200 -12.83 8.45 -32.02
CA ASP A 200 -11.58 7.70 -32.02
C ASP A 200 -11.38 7.02 -30.66
N ILE A 201 -11.05 5.73 -30.70
CA ILE A 201 -10.73 4.95 -29.49
C ILE A 201 -9.28 5.19 -29.13
N LEU A 202 -9.03 5.72 -27.93
CA LEU A 202 -7.68 6.03 -27.48
C LEU A 202 -7.07 4.85 -26.70
N LEU A 203 -7.78 4.38 -25.66
CA LEU A 203 -7.29 3.39 -24.71
C LEU A 203 -8.46 2.63 -24.09
N LEU A 204 -8.19 1.41 -23.62
CA LEU A 204 -9.13 0.65 -22.79
C LEU A 204 -8.52 0.49 -21.39
N THR A 205 -9.35 0.64 -20.37
CA THR A 205 -8.96 0.36 -18.99
C THR A 205 -9.78 -0.80 -18.45
N SER A 206 -9.10 -1.90 -18.15
CA SER A 206 -9.67 -3.05 -17.44
C SER A 206 -9.66 -2.79 -15.95
N LEU A 207 -10.78 -3.03 -15.26
CA LEU A 207 -10.98 -2.70 -13.85
C LEU A 207 -11.43 -3.92 -13.05
N LYS A 208 -10.72 -4.23 -11.96
CA LYS A 208 -11.19 -5.16 -10.93
C LYS A 208 -10.48 -4.90 -9.61
N LYS A 209 -11.10 -5.30 -8.52
CA LYS A 209 -10.39 -5.47 -7.25
C LYS A 209 -9.15 -6.36 -7.45
N LEU A 210 -8.02 -5.93 -6.90
CA LEU A 210 -6.75 -6.66 -7.00
C LEU A 210 -6.89 -8.09 -6.48
N LYS A 211 -6.21 -9.03 -7.13
CA LYS A 211 -5.94 -10.35 -6.56
C LYS A 211 -4.89 -10.16 -5.47
N MET A 212 -5.27 -10.36 -4.21
CA MET A 212 -4.28 -10.75 -3.21
C MET A 212 -3.87 -12.18 -3.58
N ASP A 213 -2.77 -12.30 -4.33
CA ASP A 213 -2.13 -13.58 -4.55
C ASP A 213 -1.42 -13.98 -3.24
N ASN A 214 -2.01 -14.96 -2.55
CA ASN A 214 -1.51 -15.51 -1.30
C ASN A 214 -0.17 -16.26 -1.42
N SER A 215 0.54 -16.20 -2.55
CA SER A 215 1.89 -16.79 -2.68
C SER A 215 3.03 -15.83 -2.30
N CYS A 216 2.73 -14.55 -2.05
CA CYS A 216 3.67 -13.64 -1.39
C CYS A 216 2.90 -12.58 -0.59
N ALA A 217 2.14 -13.02 0.40
CA ALA A 217 1.48 -12.12 1.34
C ALA A 217 1.50 -12.71 2.75
N ILE A 218 2.25 -12.02 3.61
CA ILE A 218 1.94 -11.88 5.02
C ILE A 218 0.43 -11.61 5.18
N PRO A 219 -0.28 -12.30 6.09
CA PRO A 219 -1.73 -12.33 6.15
C PRO A 219 -2.30 -10.93 6.29
N HIS A 220 -3.37 -10.58 5.55
CA HIS A 220 -4.10 -9.34 5.79
C HIS A 220 -5.38 -9.58 6.61
N GLY A 221 -5.37 -9.13 7.86
CA GLY A 221 -6.54 -9.13 8.74
C GLY A 221 -7.64 -8.19 8.23
N LYS A 222 -8.90 -8.50 8.59
CA LYS A 222 -10.05 -7.62 8.36
C LYS A 222 -9.84 -6.30 9.12
N GLU A 223 -10.21 -5.17 8.52
CA GLU A 223 -10.32 -3.90 9.23
C GLU A 223 -11.31 -4.06 10.40
N VAL A 224 -10.89 -3.65 11.60
CA VAL A 224 -11.68 -3.78 12.83
C VAL A 224 -11.98 -2.38 13.33
N SER A 225 -13.27 -2.09 13.56
CA SER A 225 -13.73 -0.81 14.11
C SER A 225 -13.01 -0.50 15.43
N SER A 226 -12.50 0.74 15.57
CA SER A 226 -11.82 1.23 16.78
C SER A 226 -12.65 1.05 18.06
N GLY A 227 -13.98 1.05 17.96
CA GLY A 227 -14.90 0.76 19.06
C GLY A 227 -14.81 -0.65 19.68
N GLN A 228 -14.04 -1.57 19.10
CA GLN A 228 -13.79 -2.92 19.64
C GLN A 228 -12.42 -3.06 20.34
N VAL A 229 -11.61 -2.00 20.36
CA VAL A 229 -10.28 -2.00 20.99
C VAL A 229 -10.38 -1.53 22.44
N ASN A 230 -9.79 -2.30 23.34
CA ASN A 230 -9.68 -1.97 24.75
C ASN A 230 -8.29 -2.33 25.29
N ASP A 231 -8.04 -1.95 26.53
CA ASP A 231 -6.78 -2.19 27.25
C ASP A 231 -6.91 -3.36 28.23
N ASP A 232 -7.88 -4.26 28.01
CA ASP A 232 -7.99 -5.49 28.80
C ASP A 232 -6.75 -6.35 28.56
N LEU A 233 -6.22 -6.92 29.63
CA LEU A 233 -5.05 -7.79 29.55
C LEU A 233 -5.35 -8.98 28.61
N PRO A 234 -4.37 -9.40 27.77
CA PRO A 234 -4.50 -10.61 26.98
C PRO A 234 -4.96 -11.81 27.82
N THR A 235 -5.87 -12.62 27.27
CA THR A 235 -6.28 -13.86 27.93
C THR A 235 -5.08 -14.80 28.04
N ALA A 236 -5.09 -15.70 29.03
CA ALA A 236 -4.01 -16.68 29.20
C ALA A 236 -3.79 -17.54 27.95
N GLU A 237 -4.87 -17.84 27.21
CA GLU A 237 -4.79 -18.58 25.95
C GLU A 237 -4.17 -17.75 24.82
N ALA A 238 -4.60 -16.50 24.66
CA ALA A 238 -4.02 -15.60 23.67
C ALA A 238 -2.52 -15.37 23.94
N LEU A 239 -2.13 -15.18 25.21
CA LEU A 239 -0.74 -15.01 25.58
C LEU A 239 0.07 -16.29 25.33
N LYS A 240 -0.48 -17.47 25.63
CA LYS A 240 0.17 -18.75 25.35
C LYS A 240 0.40 -18.98 23.84
N ILE A 241 -0.53 -18.55 23.00
CA ILE A 241 -0.34 -18.58 21.54
C ILE A 241 0.74 -17.57 21.14
N ALA A 242 0.66 -16.34 21.64
CA ALA A 242 1.62 -15.28 21.36
C ALA A 242 3.05 -15.71 21.70
N ASP A 243 3.24 -16.35 22.86
CA ASP A 243 4.53 -16.88 23.35
C ASP A 243 5.26 -17.77 22.35
N GLY A 244 4.52 -18.49 21.51
CA GLY A 244 5.07 -19.39 20.49
C GLY A 244 5.36 -18.73 19.13
N ILE A 245 4.95 -17.48 18.92
CA ILE A 245 5.15 -16.77 17.65
C ILE A 245 6.61 -16.33 17.55
N GLU A 246 7.21 -16.55 16.37
CA GLU A 246 8.60 -16.18 16.09
C GLU A 246 8.67 -14.73 15.56
N VAL A 247 9.58 -13.95 16.13
CA VAL A 247 9.99 -12.63 15.63
C VAL A 247 11.44 -12.69 15.16
N LEU A 248 11.80 -11.82 14.22
CA LEU A 248 13.12 -11.77 13.59
C LEU A 248 13.91 -10.57 14.07
N ASP A 249 15.17 -10.75 14.46
CA ASP A 249 16.06 -9.62 14.68
C ASP A 249 16.61 -9.03 13.36
N GLY A 250 17.43 -7.99 13.44
CA GLY A 250 18.02 -7.34 12.27
C GLY A 250 18.95 -8.22 11.42
N LYS A 251 19.39 -9.38 11.94
CA LYS A 251 20.17 -10.39 11.21
C LYS A 251 19.29 -11.48 10.60
N GLY A 252 17.99 -11.45 10.88
CA GLY A 252 17.02 -12.48 10.48
C GLY A 252 17.04 -13.71 11.37
N GLU A 253 17.67 -13.67 12.55
CA GLU A 253 17.61 -14.77 13.52
C GLU A 253 16.22 -14.79 14.19
N LYS A 254 15.70 -16.00 14.42
CA LYS A 254 14.36 -16.22 14.96
C LYS A 254 14.40 -16.30 16.49
N HIS A 255 13.49 -15.58 17.12
CA HIS A 255 13.30 -15.55 18.57
C HIS A 255 11.81 -15.73 18.88
N THR A 256 11.48 -16.59 19.84
CA THR A 256 10.08 -16.70 20.29
C THR A 256 9.66 -15.42 21.01
N PHE A 257 8.39 -15.02 20.92
CA PHE A 257 7.89 -13.86 21.67
C PHE A 257 8.15 -13.99 23.17
N LYS A 258 8.02 -15.21 23.72
CA LYS A 258 8.31 -15.47 25.13
C LYS A 258 9.75 -15.12 25.51
N SER A 259 10.73 -15.48 24.69
CA SER A 259 12.14 -15.17 24.96
C SER A 259 12.46 -13.67 24.94
N ILE A 260 11.59 -12.85 24.37
CA ILE A 260 11.77 -11.39 24.31
C ILE A 260 11.56 -10.75 25.68
N TYR A 261 10.56 -11.20 26.44
CA TYR A 261 10.22 -10.59 27.72
C TYR A 261 10.54 -11.48 28.92
N SER A 262 10.78 -12.77 28.71
CA SER A 262 10.99 -13.78 29.74
C SER A 262 12.25 -14.62 29.49
N GLY A 263 13.12 -14.73 30.49
CA GLY A 263 14.36 -15.49 30.37
C GLY A 263 15.38 -15.15 31.45
N ALA A 264 16.41 -15.99 31.56
CA ALA A 264 17.52 -15.75 32.46
C ALA A 264 18.32 -14.51 32.01
N GLY A 265 18.47 -13.53 32.91
CA GLY A 265 19.22 -12.31 32.64
C GLY A 265 18.38 -11.10 32.21
N LEU A 266 17.08 -11.27 31.95
CA LEU A 266 16.19 -10.14 31.67
C LEU A 266 15.82 -9.39 32.96
N PRO A 267 15.69 -8.06 32.89
CA PRO A 267 15.34 -7.25 34.05
C PRO A 267 13.93 -7.55 34.54
N ARG A 268 13.60 -7.17 35.78
CA ARG A 268 12.29 -7.47 36.41
C ARG A 268 11.10 -6.98 35.56
N ARG A 269 11.26 -5.87 34.84
CA ARG A 269 10.23 -5.27 34.00
C ARG A 269 10.70 -5.23 32.55
N VAL A 270 9.86 -5.67 31.62
CA VAL A 270 10.11 -5.54 30.18
C VAL A 270 8.89 -4.90 29.55
N LEU A 271 9.07 -3.73 28.94
CA LEU A 271 8.05 -3.06 28.14
C LEU A 271 8.28 -3.43 26.68
N VAL A 272 7.36 -4.17 26.09
CA VAL A 272 7.37 -4.46 24.66
C VAL A 272 6.50 -3.43 23.95
N VAL A 273 7.06 -2.77 22.94
CA VAL A 273 6.45 -1.66 22.22
C VAL A 273 6.35 -2.01 20.73
N PHE A 274 5.13 -2.04 20.21
CA PHE A 274 4.83 -2.20 18.80
C PHE A 274 4.63 -0.80 18.21
N SER A 275 5.69 -0.18 17.67
CA SER A 275 5.75 1.30 17.54
C SER A 275 6.13 1.80 16.16
N CYS A 276 5.70 3.05 15.89
CA CYS A 276 6.19 3.87 14.79
C CYS A 276 7.46 4.67 15.15
N VAL A 277 8.11 5.25 14.12
CA VAL A 277 9.39 5.98 14.21
C VAL A 277 9.36 7.09 15.28
N SER A 278 8.32 7.94 15.29
CA SER A 278 8.28 9.12 16.17
C SER A 278 8.21 8.74 17.65
N TYR A 279 7.43 7.72 17.98
CA TYR A 279 7.28 7.27 19.36
C TYR A 279 8.55 6.53 19.84
N THR A 280 9.18 5.74 18.97
CA THR A 280 10.50 5.17 19.28
C THR A 280 11.56 6.25 19.49
N SER A 281 11.61 7.29 18.65
CA SER A 281 12.52 8.43 18.86
C SER A 281 12.29 9.13 20.20
N PHE A 282 11.02 9.29 20.60
CA PHE A 282 10.68 9.85 21.90
C PHE A 282 11.21 8.96 23.04
N LEU A 283 10.98 7.64 22.98
CA LEU A 283 11.45 6.71 24.00
C LEU A 283 12.99 6.67 24.05
N ALA A 284 13.66 6.57 22.90
CA ALA A 284 15.12 6.55 22.82
C ALA A 284 15.74 7.80 23.48
N LYS A 285 15.11 8.97 23.32
CA LYS A 285 15.58 10.21 23.93
C LYS A 285 15.32 10.30 25.44
N ASN A 286 14.22 9.74 25.94
CA ASN A 286 13.77 9.99 27.32
C ASN A 286 14.03 8.81 28.27
N ALA A 287 14.03 7.58 27.77
CA ALA A 287 14.22 6.33 28.49
C ALA A 287 15.54 5.66 28.10
N THR A 288 16.67 6.35 28.34
CA THR A 288 18.00 5.82 27.97
C THR A 288 18.33 4.51 28.71
N PRO A 289 19.19 3.63 28.14
CA PRO A 289 19.57 2.37 28.78
C PRO A 289 20.05 2.53 30.24
N GLU A 290 20.77 3.61 30.55
CA GLU A 290 21.25 3.88 31.91
C GLU A 290 20.10 4.13 32.89
N LYS A 291 19.09 4.93 32.47
CA LYS A 291 17.93 5.20 33.31
C LYS A 291 17.12 3.93 33.53
N LEU A 292 16.90 3.15 32.47
CA LEU A 292 16.16 1.90 32.50
C LEU A 292 16.84 0.83 33.37
N GLN A 293 18.17 0.74 33.32
CA GLN A 293 18.96 -0.17 34.15
C GLN A 293 18.80 0.14 35.65
N GLN A 294 18.78 1.42 36.04
CA GLN A 294 18.63 1.83 37.44
C GLN A 294 17.29 1.39 38.06
N ILE A 295 16.26 1.27 37.25
CA ILE A 295 14.92 0.85 37.67
C ILE A 295 14.62 -0.60 37.28
N ASN A 296 15.64 -1.38 36.91
CA ASN A 296 15.54 -2.78 36.53
C ASN A 296 14.42 -3.03 35.50
N THR A 297 14.44 -2.23 34.44
CA THR A 297 13.47 -2.22 33.35
C THR A 297 14.20 -2.27 32.00
N GLU A 298 13.60 -2.91 31.00
CA GLU A 298 14.06 -2.87 29.60
C GLU A 298 12.90 -2.51 28.69
N VAL A 299 13.20 -1.82 27.60
CA VAL A 299 12.26 -1.52 26.52
C VAL A 299 12.70 -2.34 25.32
N VAL A 300 11.75 -2.99 24.65
CA VAL A 300 11.98 -3.73 23.41
C VAL A 300 11.03 -3.21 22.34
N ILE A 301 11.54 -3.00 21.12
CA ILE A 301 10.73 -2.58 19.98
C ILE A 301 10.43 -3.80 19.09
N ILE A 302 9.17 -3.99 18.71
CA ILE A 302 8.78 -4.98 17.70
C ILE A 302 8.08 -4.23 16.55
N GLY A 303 8.71 -4.19 15.38
CA GLY A 303 8.09 -3.69 14.15
C GLY A 303 7.37 -4.79 13.38
N HIS A 304 6.68 -4.44 12.29
CA HIS A 304 6.09 -5.40 11.34
C HIS A 304 6.69 -5.25 9.92
N GLY A 305 7.78 -4.48 9.81
CA GLY A 305 8.55 -4.32 8.59
C GLY A 305 9.55 -5.45 8.37
N ASP A 306 10.30 -5.37 7.27
CA ASP A 306 11.32 -6.36 6.94
C ASP A 306 12.54 -6.25 7.89
N PRO A 307 13.08 -7.37 8.41
CA PRO A 307 14.22 -7.35 9.34
C PRO A 307 15.45 -6.62 8.79
N ARG A 308 15.63 -6.58 7.45
CA ARG A 308 16.74 -5.85 6.79
C ARG A 308 16.68 -4.33 7.00
N THR A 309 15.57 -3.81 7.51
CA THR A 309 15.37 -2.38 7.77
C THR A 309 15.72 -1.98 9.21
N VAL A 310 16.05 -2.92 10.10
CA VAL A 310 16.30 -2.66 11.53
C VAL A 310 17.46 -1.70 11.76
N ASP A 311 18.59 -1.88 11.09
CA ASP A 311 19.75 -0.98 11.27
C ASP A 311 19.43 0.44 10.83
N MET A 312 18.65 0.56 9.75
CA MET A 312 18.17 1.85 9.27
C MET A 312 17.22 2.51 10.28
N TYR A 313 16.31 1.72 10.85
CA TYR A 313 15.38 2.19 11.86
C TYR A 313 16.11 2.66 13.13
N ARG A 314 17.19 1.98 13.54
CA ARG A 314 18.06 2.44 14.64
C ARG A 314 18.67 3.80 14.34
N ILE A 315 19.23 3.99 13.15
CA ILE A 315 19.85 5.26 12.75
C ILE A 315 18.82 6.39 12.75
N ASP A 316 17.63 6.14 12.19
CA ASP A 316 16.57 7.15 12.09
C ASP A 316 16.02 7.55 13.46
N THR A 317 15.93 6.61 14.39
CA THR A 317 15.30 6.83 15.71
C THR A 317 16.29 7.18 16.82
N GLY A 318 17.57 6.86 16.66
CA GLY A 318 18.56 6.85 17.74
C GLY A 318 18.31 5.73 18.75
N CYS A 319 17.58 4.68 18.38
CA CYS A 319 17.16 3.62 19.29
C CYS A 319 18.31 2.67 19.63
N GLU A 320 18.61 2.55 20.93
CA GLU A 320 19.58 1.61 21.50
C GLU A 320 18.91 0.35 22.06
N PHE A 321 17.57 0.29 22.05
CA PHE A 321 16.82 -0.86 22.52
C PHE A 321 16.99 -2.08 21.61
N PRO A 322 16.77 -3.30 22.12
CA PRO A 322 16.55 -4.46 21.25
C PRO A 322 15.39 -4.19 20.28
N ILE A 323 15.59 -4.55 19.01
CA ILE A 323 14.59 -4.37 17.95
C ILE A 323 14.40 -5.70 17.24
N TYR A 324 13.14 -6.11 17.16
CA TYR A 324 12.69 -7.27 16.42
C TYR A 324 11.62 -6.86 15.42
N THR A 325 11.28 -7.78 14.53
CA THR A 325 10.25 -7.62 13.53
C THR A 325 9.36 -8.85 13.51
N ASP A 326 8.05 -8.66 13.46
CA ASP A 326 7.09 -9.69 13.09
C ASP A 326 6.52 -9.33 11.71
N PRO A 327 7.21 -9.70 10.61
CA PRO A 327 6.65 -9.47 9.30
C PRO A 327 5.32 -10.19 9.11
N SER A 328 5.04 -11.29 9.82
CA SER A 328 3.79 -12.07 9.66
C SER A 328 2.57 -11.39 10.28
N GLU A 329 2.77 -10.42 11.18
CA GLU A 329 1.73 -9.73 11.95
C GLU A 329 0.83 -10.66 12.78
N GLU A 330 1.22 -11.94 12.93
CA GLU A 330 0.49 -12.90 13.75
C GLU A 330 0.51 -12.49 15.22
N LEU A 331 1.62 -11.91 15.68
CA LEU A 331 1.77 -11.41 17.05
C LEU A 331 0.84 -10.22 17.29
N TYR A 332 0.76 -9.31 16.31
CA TYR A 332 -0.14 -8.16 16.37
C TYR A 332 -1.59 -8.60 16.53
N LYS A 333 -2.02 -9.51 15.65
CA LYS A 333 -3.37 -10.08 15.66
C LYS A 333 -3.67 -10.82 16.96
N THR A 334 -2.74 -11.66 17.43
CA THR A 334 -2.93 -12.48 18.64
C THR A 334 -3.04 -11.63 19.90
N LEU A 335 -2.29 -10.53 19.96
CA LEU A 335 -2.36 -9.59 21.07
C LEU A 335 -3.55 -8.62 20.98
N GLY A 336 -4.37 -8.69 19.93
CA GLY A 336 -5.59 -7.90 19.77
C GLY A 336 -5.38 -6.52 19.18
N MET A 337 -4.22 -6.25 18.58
CA MET A 337 -3.99 -5.02 17.82
C MET A 337 -4.77 -5.06 16.51
N ILE A 338 -5.25 -3.90 16.06
CA ILE A 338 -6.17 -3.80 14.94
C ILE A 338 -5.51 -3.22 13.70
N ARG A 339 -6.24 -3.32 12.59
CA ARG A 339 -5.97 -2.53 11.39
C ARG A 339 -7.06 -1.50 11.22
N THR A 340 -6.65 -0.25 11.04
CA THR A 340 -7.55 0.87 10.79
C THR A 340 -6.79 1.99 10.09
N TRP A 341 -7.52 2.73 9.25
CA TRP A 341 -7.07 3.96 8.62
C TRP A 341 -7.46 5.21 9.41
N GLU A 342 -8.15 5.04 10.54
CA GLU A 342 -8.48 6.16 11.41
C GLU A 342 -7.20 6.86 11.88
N GLU A 343 -7.15 8.18 11.69
CA GLU A 343 -6.14 9.03 12.31
C GLU A 343 -6.70 9.65 13.58
N GLY A 344 -5.97 9.53 14.69
CA GLY A 344 -6.29 10.22 15.94
C GLY A 344 -5.80 11.66 15.97
N PRO A 345 -6.14 12.37 17.06
CA PRO A 345 -5.59 13.70 17.32
C PRO A 345 -4.05 13.65 17.42
N PRO A 346 -3.35 14.76 17.14
CA PRO A 346 -1.90 14.82 17.32
C PRO A 346 -1.47 14.53 18.76
N ASN A 347 -0.42 13.73 18.93
CA ASN A 347 0.17 13.39 20.23
C ASN A 347 1.54 14.08 20.40
N LYS A 348 1.94 14.34 21.66
CA LYS A 348 3.14 15.13 22.06
C LYS A 348 4.46 14.55 21.55
N TYR A 349 4.53 13.24 21.30
CA TYR A 349 5.74 12.60 20.77
C TYR A 349 5.99 12.92 19.28
N ILE A 350 5.03 13.50 18.56
CA ILE A 350 5.18 13.87 17.16
C ILE A 350 5.82 15.27 17.08
N PRO A 351 7.03 15.42 16.52
CA PRO A 351 7.68 16.72 16.45
C PRO A 351 6.91 17.68 15.53
N VAL A 352 6.59 18.87 16.06
CA VAL A 352 5.78 19.91 15.42
C VAL A 352 6.44 20.66 14.25
N SER A 353 7.65 20.28 13.80
CA SER A 353 8.36 21.00 12.73
C SER A 353 8.35 20.26 11.37
N PRO A 354 7.51 20.69 10.40
CA PRO A 354 7.35 20.01 9.11
C PRO A 354 8.58 20.13 8.20
N PHE A 355 9.35 21.22 8.35
CA PHE A 355 10.54 21.48 7.53
C PHE A 355 11.69 20.52 7.86
N TRP A 356 11.90 20.25 9.15
CA TRP A 356 12.94 19.32 9.59
C TRP A 356 12.63 17.89 9.14
N ASN A 357 11.38 17.44 9.28
CA ASN A 357 10.96 16.10 8.87
C ASN A 357 11.05 15.88 7.35
N ALA A 358 10.68 16.89 6.53
CA ALA A 358 10.81 16.79 5.07
C ALA A 358 12.28 16.76 4.60
N TRP A 359 13.15 17.58 5.20
CA TRP A 359 14.58 17.55 4.92
C TRP A 359 15.23 16.24 5.35
N LEU A 360 14.87 15.73 6.53
CA LEU A 360 15.32 14.43 7.03
C LEU A 360 14.86 13.30 6.10
N SER A 361 13.60 13.30 5.66
CA SER A 361 13.06 12.31 4.72
C SER A 361 13.78 12.32 3.36
N MET A 362 14.05 13.50 2.78
CA MET A 362 14.79 13.62 1.51
C MET A 362 16.25 13.20 1.65
N LYS A 363 16.93 13.63 2.72
CA LYS A 363 18.31 13.22 3.01
C LYS A 363 18.39 11.72 3.25
N ASN A 364 17.46 11.17 4.01
CA ASN A 364 17.41 9.75 4.34
C ASN A 364 17.09 8.91 3.12
N ALA A 365 16.13 9.30 2.26
CA ALA A 365 15.83 8.57 1.03
C ALA A 365 17.02 8.54 0.05
N PHE A 366 17.73 9.67 -0.09
CA PHE A 366 18.93 9.75 -0.94
C PHE A 366 20.10 8.95 -0.36
N TRP A 367 20.35 9.04 0.95
CA TRP A 367 21.40 8.28 1.62
C TRP A 367 21.11 6.76 1.64
N LYS A 368 19.86 6.36 1.90
CA LYS A 368 19.39 4.97 1.85
C LYS A 368 19.57 4.32 0.48
N LEU A 369 19.30 5.09 -0.59
CA LEU A 369 19.53 4.65 -1.97
C LEU A 369 21.01 4.45 -2.26
N LEU A 370 21.88 5.34 -1.76
CA LEU A 370 23.33 5.24 -1.93
C LEU A 370 23.96 4.05 -1.20
N GLU A 371 23.43 3.67 -0.04
CA GLU A 371 23.93 2.53 0.75
C GLU A 371 23.27 1.18 0.41
N GLY A 372 22.37 1.14 -0.57
CA GLY A 372 21.78 -0.10 -1.09
C GLY A 372 20.65 -0.67 -0.24
N TYR A 373 20.04 0.13 0.64
CA TYR A 373 18.89 -0.30 1.45
C TYR A 373 17.60 -0.40 0.61
N PRO A 374 16.76 -1.44 0.84
CA PRO A 374 15.51 -1.62 0.10
C PRO A 374 14.50 -0.52 0.45
N VAL A 375 14.04 0.23 -0.55
CA VAL A 375 13.14 1.40 -0.38
C VAL A 375 11.65 1.04 -0.29
N TRP A 376 11.30 -0.25 -0.41
CA TRP A 376 9.95 -0.72 -0.72
C TRP A 376 9.28 -1.61 0.36
N ASN A 377 9.93 -1.86 1.51
CA ASN A 377 9.48 -2.88 2.49
C ASN A 377 9.19 -2.31 3.91
N TRP A 378 8.22 -1.40 4.01
CA TRP A 378 7.89 -0.71 5.28
C TRP A 378 6.85 -1.42 6.17
N GLY A 379 6.37 -2.60 5.78
CA GLY A 379 5.30 -3.33 6.47
C GLY A 379 3.90 -2.76 6.16
N THR A 380 2.84 -3.37 6.72
CA THR A 380 1.45 -2.94 6.46
C THR A 380 1.15 -1.56 7.06
N THR A 381 0.77 -0.59 6.24
CA THR A 381 0.64 0.83 6.62
C THR A 381 -0.56 1.17 7.52
N ASN A 382 -1.56 0.29 7.59
CA ASN A 382 -2.73 0.45 8.47
C ASN A 382 -2.71 -0.44 9.71
N GLN A 383 -1.62 -1.18 9.95
CA GLN A 383 -1.43 -1.96 11.16
C GLN A 383 -1.17 -1.02 12.33
N GLN A 384 -2.01 -1.12 13.35
CA GLN A 384 -1.84 -0.36 14.58
C GLN A 384 -1.01 -1.14 15.59
N GLY A 385 -0.29 -0.38 16.41
CA GLY A 385 0.61 -0.88 17.43
C GLY A 385 0.00 -0.87 18.83
N GLY A 386 0.88 -0.80 19.82
CA GLY A 386 0.53 -0.80 21.23
C GLY A 386 1.71 -1.14 22.12
N GLU A 387 1.47 -1.25 23.42
CA GLU A 387 2.48 -1.46 24.44
C GLU A 387 2.04 -2.52 25.45
N PHE A 388 2.96 -3.36 25.90
CA PHE A 388 2.69 -4.43 26.86
C PHE A 388 3.79 -4.47 27.90
N LEU A 389 3.44 -4.25 29.17
CA LEU A 389 4.37 -4.29 30.29
C LEU A 389 4.32 -5.64 30.99
N PHE A 390 5.43 -6.38 30.92
CA PHE A 390 5.65 -7.64 31.61
C PHE A 390 6.42 -7.43 32.90
N VAL A 391 5.93 -7.98 34.01
CA VAL A 391 6.54 -7.83 35.33
C VAL A 391 6.63 -9.17 36.04
N GLY A 392 7.80 -9.47 36.58
CA GLY A 392 8.10 -10.71 37.33
C GLY A 392 9.56 -11.09 37.22
N GLU A 393 9.89 -12.31 37.64
CA GLU A 393 11.26 -12.85 37.60
C GLU A 393 11.28 -14.16 36.80
N GLY A 394 12.34 -14.36 36.01
CA GLY A 394 12.49 -15.56 35.17
C GLY A 394 11.25 -15.81 34.31
N ASP A 395 10.78 -17.06 34.35
CA ASP A 395 9.64 -17.56 33.57
C ASP A 395 8.25 -17.21 34.13
N ASP A 396 8.19 -16.57 35.30
CA ASP A 396 6.93 -16.21 35.99
C ASP A 396 6.42 -14.81 35.63
N LYS A 397 7.06 -14.14 34.65
CA LYS A 397 6.64 -12.80 34.21
C LYS A 397 5.23 -12.83 33.61
N LYS A 398 4.43 -11.84 34.03
CA LYS A 398 3.06 -11.67 33.55
C LYS A 398 2.86 -10.27 33.00
N VAL A 399 2.04 -10.15 31.96
CA VAL A 399 1.53 -8.86 31.51
C VAL A 399 0.72 -8.23 32.66
N ARG A 400 1.08 -7.00 33.05
CA ARG A 400 0.44 -6.25 34.13
C ARG A 400 -0.30 -5.00 33.65
N TRP A 401 0.05 -4.54 32.46
CA TRP A 401 -0.54 -3.39 31.82
C TRP A 401 -0.34 -3.54 30.31
N CYS A 402 -1.30 -3.09 29.53
CA CYS A 402 -1.12 -2.93 28.10
C CYS A 402 -1.95 -1.76 27.59
N HIS A 403 -1.53 -1.22 26.46
CA HIS A 403 -2.29 -0.28 25.68
C HIS A 403 -2.34 -0.73 24.22
N ARG A 404 -3.48 -0.56 23.58
CA ARG A 404 -3.66 -0.86 22.15
C ARG A 404 -4.13 0.38 21.43
N MET A 405 -3.40 0.74 20.38
CA MET A 405 -3.72 1.89 19.55
C MET A 405 -5.08 1.69 18.87
N LYS A 406 -5.99 2.66 19.03
CA LYS A 406 -7.28 2.71 18.33
C LYS A 406 -7.19 3.36 16.95
N ASN A 407 -6.10 4.07 16.68
CA ASN A 407 -5.85 4.84 15.45
C ASN A 407 -4.34 5.08 15.31
N SER A 408 -3.91 5.64 14.16
CA SER A 408 -2.48 5.82 13.81
C SER A 408 -1.64 6.73 14.73
N ARG A 409 -2.27 7.42 15.68
CA ARG A 409 -1.61 8.35 16.62
C ARG A 409 -1.91 8.06 18.09
N ASP A 410 -2.53 6.91 18.37
CA ASP A 410 -3.01 6.54 19.69
C ASP A 410 -2.00 5.70 20.46
N HIS A 411 -0.71 6.04 20.39
CA HIS A 411 0.22 5.51 21.40
C HIS A 411 -0.05 6.20 22.74
N THR A 412 0.37 5.53 23.83
CA THR A 412 0.24 6.05 25.19
C THR A 412 0.85 7.46 25.28
N ASP A 413 0.20 8.38 26.02
CA ASP A 413 0.72 9.74 26.18
C ASP A 413 2.14 9.73 26.75
N THR A 414 2.95 10.69 26.32
CA THR A 414 4.37 10.77 26.70
C THR A 414 4.60 10.82 28.20
N ASP A 415 3.71 11.45 28.97
CA ASP A 415 3.87 11.54 30.43
C ASP A 415 3.46 10.22 31.10
N GLU A 416 2.39 9.61 30.61
CA GLU A 416 1.87 8.33 31.09
C GLU A 416 2.86 7.19 30.82
N ILE A 417 3.44 7.09 29.62
CA ILE A 417 4.40 6.01 29.34
C ILE A 417 5.66 6.10 30.20
N LEU A 418 6.10 7.32 30.55
CA LEU A 418 7.22 7.52 31.47
C LEU A 418 6.86 7.13 32.91
N GLU A 419 5.61 7.31 33.33
CA GLU A 419 5.10 6.78 34.61
C GLU A 419 4.99 5.25 34.59
N VAL A 420 4.47 4.67 33.51
CA VAL A 420 4.40 3.22 33.29
C VAL A 420 5.78 2.59 33.31
N LEU A 421 6.80 3.29 32.80
CA LEU A 421 8.21 2.90 32.92
C LEU A 421 8.77 3.17 34.32
N GLY A 422 8.17 4.01 35.15
CA GLY A 422 8.68 4.37 36.48
C GLY A 422 9.85 5.37 36.43
N LEU A 423 9.93 6.15 35.35
CA LEU A 423 10.91 7.21 35.14
C LEU A 423 10.40 8.58 35.61
N ASN A 424 9.09 8.78 35.64
CA ASN A 424 8.43 9.87 36.34
C ASN A 424 7.91 9.33 37.67
N LYS A 425 8.45 9.85 38.79
CA LYS A 425 7.98 9.59 40.15
C LYS A 425 7.47 10.87 40.78
#